data_AF-A0A959J5Q1-F1
#
_entry.id   AF-A0A959J5Q1-F1
#
_cell.length_a   1.000
_cell.length_b   1.000
_cell.length_c   1.000
_cell.angle_alpha   90.00
_cell.angle_beta   90.00
_cell.angle_gamma   90.00
#
_symmetry.space_group_name_H-M   'P 1'
#
loop_
_entity.id
_entity.type
_entity.pdbx_description
1 polymer ?
#
loop_
_entity_poly.entity_id
_entity_poly.type
_entity_poly.pdbx_seq_one_letter_code
_entity_poly.pdbx_strand_id
1 'polypeptide(L)'
;MDIKAYISSGILEEYVLGAASEQERREVECMSHIYPEIKEELSRLQQTIESFAMINAVDPPTSLKAGILEAIDDEAQIKPGDAAAVIPMERADATPETARIIPMYMKLALAASVALLLVFGGLWLTNNNKYQQQIAAAEDQNQNLRDQMATLQTETEARAYTNSLLASSDTRIVEMPGTDNSPDSKVRVYWNTVTREVLLKVDQLPPPEADKQYQLWAIVNGEPQDMGVFEIDAASDQVQLMSAQVENAQAFAITLEKKGGSPTPTLSAMYVLGNV
;
A
#
# COMPACT_ATOMS: atom_id res chain seq x y z
N MET A 1 24.74 19.33 -15.11
CA MET A 1 23.61 18.46 -15.46
C MET A 1 23.74 17.18 -14.64
N ASP A 2 22.67 16.76 -13.98
CA ASP A 2 22.65 15.50 -13.24
C ASP A 2 22.18 14.38 -14.19
N ILE A 3 23.13 13.57 -14.64
CA ILE A 3 22.88 12.51 -15.64
C ILE A 3 21.91 11.45 -15.08
N LYS A 4 21.99 11.14 -13.78
CA LYS A 4 21.13 10.14 -13.16
C LYS A 4 19.69 10.64 -13.07
N ALA A 5 19.51 11.90 -12.66
CA ALA A 5 18.19 12.53 -12.64
C ALA A 5 17.57 12.62 -14.04
N TYR A 6 18.38 12.90 -15.06
CA TYR A 6 17.92 12.96 -16.46
C TYR A 6 17.50 11.58 -16.99
N ILE A 7 18.30 10.55 -16.75
CA ILE A 7 17.95 9.16 -17.11
C ILE A 7 16.67 8.72 -16.37
N SER A 8 16.52 9.05 -15.09
CA SER A 8 15.33 8.68 -14.32
C SER A 8 14.11 9.57 -14.56
N SER A 9 14.19 10.56 -15.45
CA SER A 9 13.12 11.53 -15.67
C SER A 9 11.96 10.99 -16.50
N GLY A 10 12.16 9.88 -17.24
CA GLY A 10 11.18 9.31 -18.17
C GLY A 10 11.31 9.84 -19.61
N ILE A 11 12.15 10.84 -19.86
CA ILE A 11 12.26 11.49 -21.17
C ILE A 11 12.82 10.57 -22.26
N LEU A 12 13.67 9.61 -21.90
CA LEU A 12 14.25 8.65 -22.83
C LEU A 12 13.20 7.62 -23.28
N GLU A 13 12.34 7.19 -22.37
CA GLU A 13 11.21 6.30 -22.64
C GLU A 13 10.17 6.98 -23.54
N GLU A 14 9.81 8.24 -23.24
CA GLU A 14 8.93 9.04 -24.08
C GLU A 14 9.51 9.25 -25.48
N TYR A 15 10.83 9.46 -25.59
CA TYR A 15 11.52 9.57 -26.86
C TYR A 15 11.44 8.27 -27.69
N VAL A 16 11.77 7.13 -27.10
CA VAL A 16 11.77 5.84 -27.80
C VAL A 16 10.36 5.42 -28.21
N LEU A 17 9.34 5.74 -27.41
CA LEU A 17 7.94 5.48 -27.74
C LEU A 17 7.36 6.48 -28.76
N GLY A 18 8.10 7.51 -29.14
CA GLY A 18 7.65 8.56 -30.06
C GLY A 18 6.62 9.53 -29.45
N ALA A 19 6.52 9.59 -28.13
CA ALA A 19 5.63 10.48 -27.39
C ALA A 19 6.25 11.85 -27.07
N ALA A 20 7.59 11.97 -27.14
CA ALA A 20 8.30 13.22 -26.89
C ALA A 20 8.00 14.30 -27.95
N SER A 21 7.92 15.55 -27.50
CA SER A 21 7.78 16.72 -28.38
C SER A 21 9.04 16.94 -29.24
N GLU A 22 8.94 17.73 -30.33
CA GLU A 22 10.11 18.04 -31.16
C GLU A 22 11.25 18.73 -30.40
N GLN A 23 10.93 19.51 -29.36
CA GLN A 23 11.93 20.17 -28.54
C GLN A 23 12.68 19.16 -27.68
N GLU A 24 11.96 18.28 -27.01
CA GLU A 24 12.51 17.21 -26.17
C GLU A 24 13.31 16.21 -26.99
N ARG A 25 12.85 15.87 -28.21
CA ARG A 25 13.61 15.03 -29.14
C ARG A 25 14.97 15.62 -29.47
N ARG A 26 15.04 16.90 -29.82
CA ARG A 26 16.30 17.59 -30.10
C ARG A 26 17.21 17.64 -28.87
N GLU A 27 16.62 17.79 -27.68
CA GLU A 27 17.36 17.74 -26.42
C GLU A 27 17.96 16.36 -26.19
N VAL A 28 17.18 15.27 -26.29
CA VAL A 28 17.65 13.89 -26.13
C VAL A 28 18.75 13.57 -27.15
N GLU A 29 18.56 13.96 -28.41
CA GLU A 29 19.57 13.77 -29.47
C GLU A 29 20.88 14.51 -29.12
N CYS A 30 20.79 15.78 -28.70
CA CYS A 30 21.96 16.56 -28.28
C CYS A 30 22.65 15.96 -27.05
N MET A 31 21.88 15.59 -26.03
CA MET A 31 22.39 15.02 -24.78
C MET A 31 23.03 13.64 -25.01
N SER A 32 22.47 12.81 -25.88
CA SER A 32 23.05 11.52 -26.26
C SER A 32 24.37 11.65 -27.03
N HIS A 33 24.59 12.78 -27.72
CA HIS A 33 25.85 13.05 -28.40
C HIS A 33 26.96 13.49 -27.42
N ILE A 34 26.58 14.22 -26.37
CA ILE A 34 27.51 14.80 -25.38
C ILE A 34 27.84 13.79 -24.26
N TYR A 35 26.87 12.99 -23.82
CA TYR A 35 26.99 12.09 -22.67
C TYR A 35 26.84 10.61 -23.06
N PRO A 36 27.93 9.82 -23.04
CA PRO A 36 27.90 8.40 -23.40
C PRO A 36 26.92 7.55 -22.60
N GLU A 37 26.71 7.86 -21.32
CA GLU A 37 25.81 7.13 -20.42
C GLU A 37 24.35 7.26 -20.86
N ILE A 38 23.96 8.44 -21.36
CA ILE A 38 22.61 8.68 -21.91
C ILE A 38 22.44 7.88 -23.21
N LYS A 39 23.47 7.82 -24.04
CA LYS A 39 23.46 7.04 -25.28
C LYS A 39 23.36 5.54 -25.03
N GLU A 40 24.08 5.03 -24.03
CA GLU A 40 24.02 3.62 -23.63
C GLU A 40 22.62 3.25 -23.17
N GLU A 41 22.03 4.06 -22.30
CA GLU A 41 20.67 3.86 -21.81
C GLU A 41 19.63 3.93 -22.93
N LEU A 42 19.75 4.93 -23.82
CA LEU A 42 18.87 5.06 -24.98
C LEU A 42 18.95 3.83 -25.90
N SER A 43 20.16 3.28 -26.13
CA SER A 43 20.36 2.08 -26.94
C SER A 43 19.71 0.85 -26.30
N ARG A 44 19.80 0.72 -24.97
CA ARG A 44 19.15 -0.35 -24.19
C ARG A 44 17.63 -0.32 -24.32
N LEU A 45 17.04 0.87 -24.23
CA LEU A 45 15.60 1.07 -24.41
C LEU A 45 15.15 0.75 -25.83
N GLN A 46 15.91 1.19 -26.84
CA GLN A 46 15.64 0.88 -28.25
C GLN A 46 15.63 -0.63 -28.52
N GLN A 47 16.63 -1.37 -28.01
CA GLN A 47 16.68 -2.83 -28.13
C GLN A 47 15.49 -3.52 -27.46
N THR A 48 14.99 -2.97 -26.35
CA THR A 48 13.83 -3.49 -25.65
C THR A 48 12.56 -3.34 -26.50
N ILE A 49 12.36 -2.17 -27.09
CA ILE A 49 11.22 -1.91 -27.98
C ILE A 49 11.34 -2.71 -29.29
N GLU A 50 12.54 -2.84 -29.85
CA GLU A 50 12.79 -3.71 -31.01
C GLU A 50 12.40 -5.16 -30.71
N SER A 51 12.84 -5.69 -29.56
CA SER A 51 12.49 -7.05 -29.14
C SER A 51 10.98 -7.23 -28.98
N PHE A 52 10.30 -6.24 -28.37
CA PHE A 52 8.85 -6.24 -28.24
C PHE A 52 8.14 -6.18 -29.59
N ALA A 53 8.61 -5.34 -30.52
CA ALA A 53 8.06 -5.21 -31.86
C ALA A 53 8.21 -6.51 -32.67
N MET A 54 9.36 -7.19 -32.55
CA MET A 54 9.61 -8.47 -33.23
C MET A 54 8.69 -9.59 -32.71
N ILE A 55 8.43 -9.64 -31.40
CA ILE A 55 7.48 -10.62 -30.82
C ILE A 55 6.06 -10.42 -31.36
N ASN A 56 5.68 -9.18 -31.65
CA ASN A 56 4.35 -8.80 -32.11
C ASN A 56 4.28 -8.53 -33.63
N ALA A 57 5.27 -9.02 -34.40
CA ALA A 57 5.33 -8.78 -35.83
C ALA A 57 4.15 -9.44 -36.57
N VAL A 58 3.57 -8.70 -37.52
CA VAL A 58 2.50 -9.17 -38.42
C VAL A 58 3.05 -9.22 -39.84
N ASP A 59 2.73 -10.29 -40.57
CA ASP A 59 3.16 -10.44 -41.96
C ASP A 59 2.58 -9.32 -42.84
N PRO A 60 3.42 -8.52 -43.53
CA PRO A 60 2.94 -7.48 -44.43
C PRO A 60 2.35 -8.08 -45.72
N PRO A 61 1.50 -7.34 -46.44
CA PRO A 61 1.00 -7.75 -47.75
C PRO A 61 2.13 -8.04 -48.74
N THR A 62 1.98 -9.09 -49.55
CA THR A 62 3.02 -9.55 -50.48
C THR A 62 3.40 -8.52 -51.56
N SER A 63 2.51 -7.58 -51.88
CA SER A 63 2.77 -6.47 -52.81
C SER A 63 3.61 -5.33 -52.22
N LEU A 64 3.72 -5.23 -50.89
CA LEU A 64 4.34 -4.09 -50.22
C LEU A 64 5.83 -3.96 -50.56
N LYS A 65 6.54 -5.09 -50.61
CA LYS A 65 7.98 -5.10 -50.96
C LYS A 65 8.22 -4.54 -52.36
N ALA A 66 7.40 -4.92 -53.33
CA ALA A 66 7.54 -4.43 -54.71
C ALA A 66 7.26 -2.93 -54.79
N GLY A 67 6.19 -2.45 -54.12
CA GLY A 67 5.84 -1.03 -54.09
C GLY A 67 6.90 -0.15 -53.41
N ILE A 68 7.53 -0.63 -52.33
CA ILE A 68 8.64 0.09 -51.69
C ILE A 68 9.86 0.18 -52.61
N LEU A 69 10.21 -0.92 -53.30
CA LEU A 69 11.37 -0.92 -54.20
C LEU A 69 11.17 0.01 -55.40
N GLU A 70 9.96 0.04 -55.97
CA GLU A 70 9.61 0.98 -57.04
C GLU A 70 9.67 2.44 -56.56
N ALA A 71 9.16 2.74 -55.36
CA ALA A 71 9.25 4.08 -54.77
C ALA A 71 10.70 4.54 -54.52
N ILE A 72 11.61 3.62 -54.16
CA ILE A 72 13.03 3.91 -53.98
C ILE A 72 13.73 4.19 -55.32
N ASP A 73 13.29 3.53 -56.40
CA ASP A 73 13.82 3.74 -57.76
C ASP A 73 13.31 5.06 -58.38
N ASP A 74 12.09 5.48 -58.03
CA ASP A 74 11.48 6.74 -58.48
C ASP A 74 11.93 7.99 -57.68
N GLU A 75 12.35 7.82 -56.42
CA GLU A 75 12.99 8.90 -55.68
C GLU A 75 14.34 9.26 -56.31
N ALA A 76 14.57 10.55 -56.57
CA ALA A 76 15.83 11.04 -57.10
C ALA A 76 16.98 10.75 -56.12
N GLN A 77 17.66 9.62 -56.33
CA GLN A 77 18.85 9.23 -55.60
C GLN A 77 19.90 10.34 -55.75
N ILE A 78 20.29 10.97 -54.64
CA ILE A 78 21.41 11.92 -54.62
C ILE A 78 22.67 11.13 -55.00
N LYS A 79 23.13 11.27 -56.24
CA LYS A 79 24.35 10.59 -56.70
C LYS A 79 25.53 11.14 -55.91
N PRO A 80 26.45 10.29 -55.41
CA PRO A 80 27.70 10.76 -54.81
C PRO A 80 28.53 11.47 -55.89
N GLY A 81 28.38 12.79 -55.98
CA GLY A 81 28.92 13.61 -57.06
C GLY A 81 28.10 14.86 -57.35
N ASP A 82 26.80 14.84 -57.08
CA ASP A 82 25.94 16.03 -57.13
C ASP A 82 26.05 16.78 -55.79
N ALA A 83 27.28 17.11 -55.40
CA ALA A 83 27.50 18.16 -54.43
C ALA A 83 26.90 19.43 -55.03
N ALA A 84 25.83 19.93 -54.40
CA ALA A 84 25.28 21.24 -54.69
C ALA A 84 26.44 22.22 -54.95
N ALA A 85 26.43 22.86 -56.12
CA ALA A 85 27.44 23.83 -56.49
C ALA A 85 27.67 24.76 -55.29
N VAL A 86 28.91 24.76 -54.78
CA VAL A 86 29.31 25.66 -53.70
C VAL A 86 29.14 27.06 -54.25
N ILE A 87 28.02 27.70 -53.96
CA ILE A 87 27.84 29.12 -54.21
C ILE A 87 28.86 29.80 -53.29
N PRO A 88 29.83 30.55 -53.84
CA PRO A 88 30.72 31.34 -53.01
C PRO A 88 29.83 32.23 -52.15
N MET A 89 29.94 32.08 -50.83
CA MET A 89 29.27 32.97 -49.91
C MET A 89 29.92 34.34 -50.09
N GLU A 90 29.28 35.19 -50.89
CA GLU A 90 29.64 36.58 -51.01
C GLU A 90 29.49 37.17 -49.61
N ARG A 91 30.63 37.46 -48.98
CA ARG A 91 30.66 38.10 -47.69
C ARG A 91 30.05 39.47 -47.91
N ALA A 92 28.78 39.62 -47.57
CA ALA A 92 28.12 40.91 -47.55
C ALA A 92 29.02 41.84 -46.73
N ASP A 93 29.62 42.83 -47.41
CA ASP A 93 30.37 43.87 -46.74
C ASP A 93 29.46 44.45 -45.66
N ALA A 94 29.96 44.43 -44.42
CA ALA A 94 29.22 44.87 -43.27
C ALA A 94 28.89 46.36 -43.45
N THR A 95 27.68 46.64 -43.96
CA THR A 95 27.07 47.95 -43.84
C THR A 95 27.04 48.29 -42.35
N PRO A 96 27.39 49.53 -41.94
CA PRO A 96 27.35 49.91 -40.55
C PRO A 96 25.96 49.60 -40.00
N GLU A 97 25.93 48.78 -38.95
CA GLU A 97 24.74 48.25 -38.31
C GLU A 97 23.86 49.43 -37.86
N THR A 98 22.88 49.81 -38.69
CA THR A 98 21.85 50.74 -38.26
C THR A 98 21.10 50.04 -37.15
N ALA A 99 21.30 50.51 -35.92
CA ALA A 99 20.64 49.98 -34.73
C ALA A 99 19.15 49.76 -35.05
N ARG A 100 18.73 48.50 -35.18
CA ARG A 100 17.35 48.13 -35.45
C ARG A 100 16.51 48.66 -34.29
N ILE A 101 15.79 49.75 -34.52
CA ILE A 101 14.86 50.31 -33.55
C ILE A 101 13.68 49.32 -33.49
N ILE A 102 13.71 48.41 -32.51
CA ILE A 102 12.58 47.52 -32.24
C ILE A 102 11.40 48.42 -31.84
N PRO A 103 10.30 48.43 -32.60
CA PRO A 103 9.18 49.30 -32.32
C PRO A 103 8.55 48.92 -30.98
N MET A 104 8.05 49.91 -30.23
CA MET A 104 7.60 49.74 -28.84
C MET A 104 6.57 48.62 -28.67
N TYR A 105 5.68 48.39 -29.66
CA TYR A 105 4.69 47.33 -29.61
C TYR A 105 5.31 45.91 -29.63
N MET A 106 6.48 45.70 -30.25
CA MET A 106 7.18 44.40 -30.20
C MET A 106 7.79 44.15 -28.82
N LYS A 107 8.31 45.19 -28.15
CA LYS A 107 8.79 45.08 -26.77
C LYS A 107 7.64 44.79 -25.80
N LEU A 108 6.49 45.44 -26.01
CA LEU A 108 5.27 45.17 -25.25
C LEU A 108 4.69 43.78 -25.54
N ALA A 109 4.71 43.32 -26.79
CA ALA A 109 4.27 41.97 -27.16
C ALA A 109 5.14 40.88 -26.51
N LEU A 110 6.47 41.08 -26.49
CA LEU A 110 7.41 40.18 -25.81
C LEU A 110 7.17 40.15 -24.28
N ALA A 111 6.92 41.32 -23.66
CA ALA A 111 6.59 41.37 -22.24
C ALA A 111 5.24 40.69 -21.93
N ALA A 112 4.25 40.87 -22.80
CA ALA A 112 2.93 40.25 -22.67
C ALA A 112 2.99 38.71 -22.81
N SER A 113 3.81 38.18 -23.72
CA SER A 113 3.95 36.72 -23.87
C SER A 113 4.61 36.07 -22.65
N VAL A 114 5.62 36.73 -22.06
CA VAL A 114 6.25 36.26 -20.82
C VAL A 114 5.24 36.29 -19.66
N ALA A 115 4.44 37.35 -19.54
CA ALA A 115 3.39 37.43 -18.53
C ALA A 115 2.33 36.32 -18.68
N LEU A 116 1.89 36.04 -19.91
CA LEU A 116 0.95 34.94 -20.18
C LEU A 116 1.55 33.58 -19.84
N LEU A 117 2.82 33.32 -20.14
CA LEU A 117 3.49 32.08 -19.77
C LEU A 117 3.58 31.90 -18.25
N LEU A 118 3.86 32.97 -17.50
CA LEU A 118 3.90 32.91 -16.03
C LEU A 118 2.50 32.64 -15.44
N VAL A 119 1.46 33.27 -15.99
CA VAL A 119 0.07 33.02 -15.58
C VAL A 119 -0.34 31.58 -15.90
N PHE A 120 -0.05 31.12 -17.12
CA PHE A 120 -0.42 29.77 -17.54
C PHE A 120 0.37 28.69 -16.79
N GLY A 121 1.66 28.91 -16.56
CA GLY A 121 2.51 28.05 -15.73
C GLY A 121 2.04 28.02 -14.28
N GLY A 122 1.63 29.15 -13.70
CA GLY A 122 1.03 29.20 -12.37
C GLY A 122 -0.30 28.45 -12.27
N LEU A 123 -1.17 28.59 -13.26
CA LEU A 123 -2.42 27.84 -13.35
C LEU A 123 -2.17 26.33 -13.52
N TRP A 124 -1.18 25.95 -14.34
CA TRP A 124 -0.80 24.55 -14.52
C TRP A 124 -0.23 23.95 -13.24
N LEU A 125 0.68 24.63 -12.55
CA LEU A 125 1.25 24.17 -11.28
C LEU A 125 0.18 23.99 -10.20
N THR A 126 -0.73 24.95 -10.08
CA THR A 126 -1.82 24.87 -9.08
C THR A 126 -2.81 23.76 -9.40
N ASN A 127 -3.14 23.54 -10.68
CA ASN A 127 -4.01 22.45 -11.09
C ASN A 127 -3.31 21.08 -10.94
N ASN A 128 -2.04 20.97 -11.34
CA ASN A 128 -1.26 19.74 -11.17
C ASN A 128 -1.15 19.35 -9.70
N ASN A 129 -0.88 20.32 -8.82
CA ASN A 129 -0.84 20.07 -7.37
C ASN A 129 -2.18 19.59 -6.81
N LYS A 130 -3.32 20.11 -7.30
CA LYS A 130 -4.66 19.62 -6.91
C LYS A 130 -4.91 18.18 -7.34
N TYR A 131 -4.51 17.80 -8.56
CA TYR A 131 -4.66 16.42 -9.03
C TYR A 131 -3.80 15.45 -8.22
N GLN A 132 -2.56 15.83 -7.93
CA GLN A 132 -1.68 15.03 -7.07
C GLN A 132 -2.26 14.88 -5.66
N GLN A 133 -2.83 15.94 -5.09
CA GLN A 133 -3.51 15.86 -3.79
C GLN A 133 -4.74 14.94 -3.81
N GLN A 134 -5.54 14.95 -4.88
CA GLN A 134 -6.69 14.06 -4.99
C GLN A 134 -6.29 12.59 -5.14
N ILE A 135 -5.24 12.32 -5.92
CA ILE A 135 -4.69 10.96 -6.07
C ILE A 135 -4.18 10.47 -4.72
N ALA A 136 -3.35 11.27 -4.03
CA ALA A 136 -2.84 10.92 -2.70
C ALA A 136 -3.97 10.70 -1.68
N ALA A 137 -5.01 11.55 -1.68
CA ALA A 137 -6.16 11.38 -0.79
C ALA A 137 -6.99 10.12 -1.12
N ALA A 138 -7.16 9.81 -2.40
CA ALA A 138 -7.85 8.60 -2.84
C ALA A 138 -7.06 7.33 -2.49
N GLU A 139 -5.72 7.38 -2.57
CA GLU A 139 -4.84 6.30 -2.15
C GLU A 139 -4.92 6.08 -0.63
N ASP A 140 -4.85 7.15 0.16
CA ASP A 140 -4.99 7.11 1.62
C ASP A 140 -6.36 6.54 2.04
N GLN A 141 -7.44 6.96 1.38
CA GLN A 141 -8.77 6.41 1.64
C GLN A 141 -8.86 4.92 1.25
N ASN A 142 -8.27 4.51 0.14
CA ASN A 142 -8.24 3.09 -0.25
C ASN A 142 -7.43 2.25 0.73
N GLN A 143 -6.31 2.77 1.24
CA GLN A 143 -5.52 2.10 2.26
C GLN A 143 -6.33 1.95 3.55
N ASN A 144 -6.96 3.03 4.02
CA ASN A 144 -7.80 3.01 5.20
C ASN A 144 -8.95 2.00 5.06
N LEU A 145 -9.63 1.97 3.90
CA LEU A 145 -10.67 0.98 3.61
C LEU A 145 -10.14 -0.46 3.63
N ARG A 146 -8.94 -0.71 3.09
CA ARG A 146 -8.31 -2.04 3.15
C ARG A 146 -7.99 -2.45 4.58
N ASP A 147 -7.47 -1.53 5.38
CA ASP A 147 -7.14 -1.79 6.79
C ASP A 147 -8.41 -2.06 7.62
N GLN A 148 -9.49 -1.32 7.36
CA GLN A 148 -10.81 -1.58 7.95
C GLN A 148 -11.34 -2.95 7.54
N MET A 149 -11.26 -3.31 6.25
CA MET A 149 -11.70 -4.63 5.79
C MET A 149 -10.89 -5.76 6.45
N ALA A 150 -9.57 -5.62 6.55
CA ALA A 150 -8.72 -6.63 7.20
C ALA A 150 -9.05 -6.78 8.69
N THR A 151 -9.28 -5.66 9.37
CA THR A 151 -9.67 -5.65 10.79
C THR A 151 -11.04 -6.31 10.99
N LEU A 152 -12.03 -5.94 10.18
CA LEU A 152 -13.37 -6.52 10.23
C LEU A 152 -13.35 -8.02 9.91
N GLN A 153 -12.58 -8.45 8.90
CA GLN A 153 -12.42 -9.86 8.56
C GLN A 153 -11.86 -10.65 9.76
N THR A 154 -10.77 -10.17 10.37
CA THR A 154 -10.17 -10.79 11.56
C THR A 154 -11.17 -10.88 12.71
N GLU A 155 -11.93 -9.82 12.97
CA GLU A 155 -12.96 -9.80 14.02
C GLU A 155 -14.10 -10.79 13.72
N THR A 156 -14.54 -10.89 12.47
CA THR A 156 -15.60 -11.83 12.06
C THR A 156 -15.14 -13.29 12.15
N GLU A 157 -13.89 -13.58 11.78
CA GLU A 157 -13.30 -14.92 11.91
C GLU A 157 -13.17 -15.32 13.38
N ALA A 158 -12.68 -14.41 14.23
CA ALA A 158 -12.60 -14.63 15.67
C ALA A 158 -13.98 -14.90 16.27
N ARG A 159 -15.01 -14.12 15.90
CA ARG A 159 -16.40 -14.34 16.35
C ARG A 159 -16.98 -15.65 15.84
N ALA A 160 -16.74 -16.00 14.57
CA ALA A 160 -17.19 -17.26 13.98
C ALA A 160 -16.55 -18.45 14.69
N TYR A 161 -15.27 -18.35 15.05
CA TYR A 161 -14.56 -19.36 15.83
C TYR A 161 -15.10 -19.50 17.25
N THR A 162 -15.30 -18.39 17.97
CA THR A 162 -15.93 -18.43 19.29
C THR A 162 -17.32 -19.07 19.24
N ASN A 163 -18.14 -18.71 18.24
CA ASN A 163 -19.47 -19.30 18.06
C ASN A 163 -19.40 -20.80 17.72
N SER A 164 -18.40 -21.25 16.95
CA SER A 164 -18.23 -22.66 16.63
C SER A 164 -17.83 -23.47 17.86
N LEU A 165 -16.99 -22.92 18.74
CA LEU A 165 -16.70 -23.52 20.05
C LEU A 165 -17.97 -23.59 20.91
N LEU A 166 -18.73 -22.50 21.05
CA LEU A 166 -19.96 -22.50 21.85
C LEU A 166 -21.02 -23.49 21.33
N ALA A 167 -21.14 -23.64 20.01
CA ALA A 167 -22.13 -24.52 19.38
C ALA A 167 -21.64 -25.97 19.23
N SER A 168 -20.36 -26.26 19.48
CA SER A 168 -19.80 -27.60 19.34
C SER A 168 -20.41 -28.57 20.35
N SER A 169 -20.71 -29.79 19.91
CA SER A 169 -21.14 -30.89 20.78
C SER A 169 -20.07 -31.33 21.78
N ASP A 170 -18.81 -30.97 21.53
CA ASP A 170 -17.66 -31.31 22.38
C ASP A 170 -17.44 -30.28 23.50
N THR A 171 -18.25 -29.22 23.52
CA THR A 171 -18.19 -28.14 24.51
C THR A 171 -19.12 -28.43 25.68
N ARG A 172 -18.53 -28.58 26.86
CA ARG A 172 -19.24 -28.74 28.12
C ARG A 172 -19.46 -27.40 28.77
N ILE A 173 -20.67 -27.18 29.28
CA ILE A 173 -21.01 -26.00 30.07
C ILE A 173 -20.83 -26.36 31.54
N VAL A 174 -19.96 -25.65 32.22
CA VAL A 174 -19.71 -25.77 33.66
C VAL A 174 -20.26 -24.54 34.35
N GLU A 175 -21.32 -24.71 35.13
CA GLU A 175 -21.87 -23.65 35.97
C GLU A 175 -21.02 -23.49 37.23
N MET A 176 -20.61 -22.25 37.50
CA MET A 176 -19.76 -21.89 38.64
C MET A 176 -20.54 -20.93 39.55
N PRO A 177 -21.34 -21.45 40.50
CA PRO A 177 -22.02 -20.63 41.49
C PRO A 177 -21.04 -19.97 42.45
N GLY A 178 -21.51 -18.88 43.07
CA GLY A 178 -20.85 -18.17 44.15
C GLY A 178 -20.53 -19.03 45.35
N THR A 179 -19.38 -18.78 45.97
CA THR A 179 -19.01 -19.31 47.29
C THR A 179 -19.56 -18.42 48.40
N ASP A 180 -19.30 -18.78 49.66
CA ASP A 180 -19.64 -17.93 50.83
C ASP A 180 -19.02 -16.53 50.76
N ASN A 181 -17.90 -16.35 50.04
CA ASN A 181 -17.27 -15.04 49.83
C ASN A 181 -18.05 -14.15 48.87
N SER A 182 -18.83 -14.73 47.96
CA SER A 182 -19.65 -13.99 47.00
C SER A 182 -20.87 -14.80 46.54
N PRO A 183 -21.89 -14.98 47.41
CA PRO A 183 -22.99 -15.93 47.16
C PRO A 183 -23.83 -15.61 45.92
N ASP A 184 -23.90 -14.34 45.54
CA ASP A 184 -24.66 -13.88 44.37
C ASP A 184 -23.89 -14.02 43.05
N SER A 185 -22.61 -14.43 43.10
CA SER A 185 -21.81 -14.59 41.88
C SER A 185 -22.29 -15.77 41.03
N LYS A 186 -22.27 -15.59 39.71
CA LYS A 186 -22.64 -16.57 38.70
C LYS A 186 -21.71 -16.44 37.51
N VAL A 187 -21.00 -17.51 37.22
CA VAL A 187 -20.09 -17.60 36.10
C VAL A 187 -20.34 -18.90 35.37
N ARG A 188 -20.13 -18.92 34.06
CA ARG A 188 -20.17 -20.13 33.24
C ARG A 188 -18.86 -20.28 32.48
N VAL A 189 -18.34 -21.49 32.49
CA VAL A 189 -17.21 -21.88 31.64
C VAL A 189 -17.74 -22.80 30.54
N TYR A 190 -17.36 -22.51 29.29
CA TYR A 190 -17.56 -23.40 28.15
C TYR A 190 -16.21 -24.03 27.84
N TRP A 191 -16.07 -25.32 28.16
CA TRP A 191 -14.82 -26.05 27.96
C TRP A 191 -14.98 -27.03 26.80
N ASN A 192 -14.24 -26.81 25.73
CA ASN A 192 -14.20 -27.73 24.60
C ASN A 192 -13.20 -28.85 24.90
N THR A 193 -13.69 -30.08 25.02
CA THR A 193 -12.87 -31.24 25.40
C THR A 193 -11.90 -31.72 24.30
N VAL A 194 -12.10 -31.28 23.06
CA VAL A 194 -11.25 -31.65 21.91
C VAL A 194 -10.18 -30.59 21.65
N THR A 195 -10.58 -29.32 21.49
CA THR A 195 -9.62 -28.21 21.30
C THR A 195 -8.92 -27.82 22.59
N ARG A 196 -9.45 -28.25 23.74
CA ARG A 196 -8.97 -27.96 25.10
C ARG A 196 -9.10 -26.50 25.51
N GLU A 197 -9.81 -25.71 24.71
CA GLU A 197 -10.02 -24.29 24.95
C GLU A 197 -11.15 -24.05 25.95
N VAL A 198 -11.04 -22.92 26.64
CA VAL A 198 -11.97 -22.50 27.67
C VAL A 198 -12.47 -21.10 27.34
N LEU A 199 -13.78 -20.96 27.17
CA LEU A 199 -14.44 -19.67 27.11
C LEU A 199 -15.09 -19.37 28.46
N LEU A 200 -14.91 -18.15 28.94
CA LEU A 200 -15.48 -17.66 30.19
C LEU A 200 -16.66 -16.72 29.89
N LYS A 201 -17.80 -16.93 30.53
CA LYS A 201 -18.92 -15.98 30.56
C LYS A 201 -19.18 -15.57 32.00
N VAL A 202 -19.03 -14.28 32.28
CA VAL A 202 -19.33 -13.70 33.58
C VAL A 202 -20.77 -13.18 33.55
N ASP A 203 -21.69 -13.88 34.19
CA ASP A 203 -23.09 -13.43 34.29
C ASP A 203 -23.27 -12.44 35.44
N GLN A 204 -22.62 -12.72 36.57
CA GLN A 204 -22.65 -11.88 37.77
C GLN A 204 -21.36 -12.08 38.58
N LEU A 205 -20.56 -11.03 38.72
CA LEU A 205 -19.36 -11.05 39.56
C LEU A 205 -19.07 -9.59 39.98
N PRO A 206 -18.77 -9.30 41.26
CA PRO A 206 -18.57 -7.93 41.69
C PRO A 206 -17.27 -7.36 41.10
N PRO A 207 -17.23 -6.07 40.74
CA PRO A 207 -16.01 -5.44 40.21
C PRO A 207 -14.87 -5.53 41.25
N PRO A 208 -13.64 -5.86 40.82
CA PRO A 208 -12.50 -5.95 41.74
C PRO A 208 -12.05 -4.55 42.21
N GLU A 209 -11.36 -4.50 43.35
CA GLU A 209 -10.64 -3.30 43.81
C GLU A 209 -9.52 -2.91 42.83
N ALA A 210 -9.09 -1.64 42.82
CA ALA A 210 -8.16 -1.12 41.82
C ALA A 210 -6.78 -1.82 41.75
N ASP A 211 -6.36 -2.47 42.84
CA ASP A 211 -5.10 -3.21 42.97
C ASP A 211 -5.29 -4.74 42.86
N LYS A 212 -6.51 -5.20 42.57
CA LYS A 212 -6.88 -6.61 42.46
C LYS A 212 -7.39 -6.97 41.07
N GLN A 213 -7.34 -8.25 40.75
CA GLN A 213 -7.77 -8.79 39.46
C GLN A 213 -8.28 -10.22 39.63
N TYR A 214 -9.27 -10.61 38.85
CA TYR A 214 -9.74 -12.00 38.88
C TYR A 214 -8.85 -12.91 38.05
N GLN A 215 -8.68 -14.14 38.52
CA GLN A 215 -7.94 -15.19 37.82
C GLN A 215 -8.77 -16.47 37.78
N LEU A 216 -8.82 -17.10 36.61
CA LEU A 216 -9.47 -18.38 36.42
C LEU A 216 -8.45 -19.52 36.62
N TRP A 217 -8.91 -20.59 37.26
CA TRP A 217 -8.15 -21.80 37.52
C TRP A 217 -8.93 -23.00 37.02
N ALA A 218 -8.24 -23.95 36.40
CA ALA A 218 -8.74 -25.28 36.14
C ALA A 218 -8.11 -26.25 37.16
N ILE A 219 -8.92 -27.09 37.79
CA ILE A 219 -8.43 -28.08 38.77
C ILE A 219 -8.20 -29.40 38.03
N VAL A 220 -6.95 -29.81 37.93
CA VAL A 220 -6.52 -31.06 37.26
C VAL A 220 -5.84 -31.93 38.30
N ASN A 221 -6.39 -33.12 38.57
CA ASN A 221 -5.88 -34.03 39.59
C ASN A 221 -5.74 -33.40 40.99
N GLY A 222 -6.62 -32.45 41.32
CA GLY A 222 -6.57 -31.71 42.59
C GLY A 222 -5.58 -30.54 42.61
N GLU A 223 -4.80 -30.33 41.55
CA GLU A 223 -3.86 -29.20 41.44
C GLU A 223 -4.45 -28.08 40.57
N PRO A 224 -4.32 -26.80 40.99
CA PRO A 224 -4.81 -25.66 40.22
C PRO A 224 -3.83 -25.33 39.08
N GLN A 225 -4.34 -25.34 37.85
CA GLN A 225 -3.67 -24.86 36.65
C GLN A 225 -4.17 -23.44 36.33
N ASP A 226 -3.24 -22.52 36.10
CA ASP A 226 -3.54 -21.13 35.71
C ASP A 226 -4.18 -21.08 34.31
N MET A 227 -5.37 -20.49 34.22
CA MET A 227 -6.09 -20.25 32.96
C MET A 227 -6.00 -18.80 32.49
N GLY A 228 -5.36 -17.93 33.27
CA GLY A 228 -5.16 -16.53 32.99
C GLY A 228 -6.04 -15.60 33.81
N VAL A 229 -5.59 -14.35 33.88
CA VAL A 229 -6.32 -13.23 34.48
C VAL A 229 -7.32 -12.64 33.48
N PHE A 230 -8.40 -12.06 33.99
CA PHE A 230 -9.40 -11.38 33.17
C PHE A 230 -9.93 -10.13 33.87
N GLU A 231 -10.47 -9.21 33.07
CA GLU A 231 -11.14 -8.01 33.54
C GLU A 231 -12.65 -8.18 33.39
N ILE A 232 -13.41 -7.69 34.36
CA ILE A 232 -14.87 -7.61 34.20
C ILE A 232 -15.16 -6.37 33.37
N ASP A 233 -15.48 -6.58 32.10
CA ASP A 233 -16.12 -5.54 31.31
C ASP A 233 -17.64 -5.60 31.57
N ALA A 234 -18.11 -4.75 32.49
CA ALA A 234 -19.52 -4.68 32.88
C ALA A 234 -20.47 -4.32 31.71
N ALA A 235 -19.95 -3.87 30.56
CA ALA A 235 -20.72 -3.59 29.36
C ALA A 235 -20.77 -4.78 28.37
N SER A 236 -19.98 -5.82 28.59
CA SER A 236 -19.80 -6.92 27.64
C SER A 236 -20.56 -8.18 28.07
N ASP A 237 -21.67 -8.48 27.41
CA ASP A 237 -22.35 -9.78 27.49
C ASP A 237 -21.60 -10.90 26.71
N GLN A 238 -20.36 -10.62 26.30
CA GLN A 238 -19.58 -11.53 25.46
C GLN A 238 -18.88 -12.61 26.29
N VAL A 239 -18.58 -13.71 25.63
CA VAL A 239 -17.69 -14.74 26.18
C VAL A 239 -16.24 -14.39 25.86
N GLN A 240 -15.34 -14.63 26.80
CA GLN A 240 -13.91 -14.38 26.64
C GLN A 240 -13.15 -15.69 26.46
N LEU A 241 -12.30 -15.79 25.44
CA LEU A 241 -11.37 -16.90 25.30
C LEU A 241 -10.21 -16.74 26.28
N MET A 242 -9.97 -17.78 27.07
CA MET A 242 -8.89 -17.83 28.05
C MET A 242 -7.57 -18.20 27.39
N SER A 243 -6.46 -17.69 27.94
CA SER A 243 -5.14 -17.78 27.32
C SER A 243 -4.53 -19.18 27.34
N ALA A 244 -4.95 -20.03 28.26
CA ALA A 244 -4.44 -21.39 28.40
C ALA A 244 -5.47 -22.43 27.93
N GLN A 245 -4.94 -23.59 27.55
CA GLN A 245 -5.72 -24.79 27.27
C GLN A 245 -5.61 -25.77 28.45
N VAL A 246 -6.66 -26.55 28.66
CA VAL A 246 -6.68 -27.57 29.73
C VAL A 246 -7.31 -28.87 29.26
N GLU A 247 -6.70 -29.97 29.69
CA GLU A 247 -7.16 -31.33 29.47
C GLU A 247 -7.57 -31.95 30.81
N ASN A 248 -8.63 -32.77 30.81
CA ASN A 248 -9.12 -33.50 31.99
C ASN A 248 -9.39 -32.61 33.23
N ALA A 249 -9.93 -31.41 33.03
CA ALA A 249 -10.37 -30.56 34.13
C ALA A 249 -11.49 -31.26 34.93
N GLN A 250 -11.36 -31.23 36.26
CA GLN A 250 -12.32 -31.80 37.20
C GLN A 250 -13.22 -30.71 37.81
N ALA A 251 -12.71 -29.49 37.89
CA ALA A 251 -13.44 -28.32 38.35
C ALA A 251 -12.80 -27.04 37.78
N PHE A 252 -13.52 -25.94 37.87
CA PHE A 252 -13.04 -24.60 37.57
C PHE A 252 -13.33 -23.68 38.76
N ALA A 253 -12.42 -22.76 39.07
CA ALA A 253 -12.55 -21.81 40.15
C ALA A 253 -12.07 -20.42 39.74
N ILE A 254 -12.67 -19.38 40.29
CA ILE A 254 -12.13 -18.01 40.19
C ILE A 254 -11.76 -17.52 41.58
N THR A 255 -10.56 -16.94 41.66
CA THR A 255 -10.08 -16.24 42.84
C THR A 255 -9.83 -14.77 42.53
N LEU A 256 -9.91 -13.94 43.57
CA LEU A 256 -9.52 -12.53 43.50
C LEU A 256 -8.06 -12.39 43.95
N GLU A 257 -7.19 -12.08 43.01
CA GLU A 257 -5.74 -11.99 43.20
C GLU A 257 -5.25 -10.53 43.16
N LYS A 258 -3.96 -10.32 43.43
CA LYS A 258 -3.32 -9.04 43.14
C LYS A 258 -3.27 -8.81 41.63
N LYS A 259 -3.25 -7.55 41.22
CA LYS A 259 -3.11 -7.19 39.80
C LYS A 259 -1.91 -7.89 39.16
N GLY A 260 -2.15 -8.57 38.03
CA GLY A 260 -1.17 -9.43 37.36
C GLY A 260 -1.26 -10.92 37.73
N GLY A 261 -2.17 -11.30 38.64
CA GLY A 261 -2.42 -12.68 39.03
C GLY A 261 -1.48 -13.20 40.12
N SER A 262 -1.59 -14.49 40.38
CA SER A 262 -0.79 -15.24 41.36
C SER A 262 -0.29 -16.56 40.74
N PRO A 263 0.84 -17.12 41.20
CA PRO A 263 1.29 -18.46 40.79
C PRO A 263 0.41 -19.59 41.35
N THR A 264 -0.29 -19.34 42.45
CA THR A 264 -1.20 -20.29 43.10
C THR A 264 -2.46 -19.57 43.59
N PRO A 265 -3.62 -20.24 43.59
CA PRO A 265 -4.88 -19.60 43.98
C PRO A 265 -4.89 -19.20 45.45
N THR A 266 -5.34 -17.98 45.73
CA THR A 266 -5.66 -17.52 47.08
C THR A 266 -7.00 -18.15 47.50
N LEU A 267 -6.94 -19.33 48.12
CA LEU A 267 -8.13 -20.12 48.50
C LEU A 267 -9.12 -19.36 49.40
N SER A 268 -8.63 -18.47 50.27
CA SER A 268 -9.48 -17.62 51.11
C SER A 268 -10.26 -16.57 50.31
N ALA A 269 -9.83 -16.27 49.09
CA ALA A 269 -10.44 -15.31 48.17
C ALA A 269 -11.03 -16.03 46.95
N MET A 270 -11.54 -17.25 47.10
CA MET A 270 -12.29 -17.96 46.07
C MET A 270 -13.71 -17.41 45.98
N TYR A 271 -14.13 -16.95 44.81
CA TYR A 271 -15.42 -16.29 44.59
C TYR A 271 -16.45 -17.22 43.97
N VAL A 272 -16.03 -18.08 43.05
CA VAL A 272 -16.90 -19.06 42.39
C VAL A 272 -16.14 -20.38 42.19
N LEU A 273 -16.89 -21.48 42.21
CA LEU A 273 -16.38 -22.84 42.00
C LEU A 273 -17.45 -23.67 41.30
N GLY A 274 -17.07 -24.38 40.23
CA GLY A 274 -17.96 -25.31 39.52
C GLY A 274 -17.23 -26.61 39.21
N ASN A 275 -17.90 -27.74 39.46
CA ASN A 275 -17.37 -29.06 39.13
C ASN A 275 -17.83 -29.50 37.74
N VAL A 276 -16.99 -30.26 37.05
CA VAL A 276 -17.24 -30.81 35.71
C VAL A 276 -18.06 -32.09 35.76
#